data_AF-A0A328XPL8-F1
#
_entry.id   AF-A0A328XPL8-F1
#
_cell.length_a   1.000
_cell.length_b   1.000
_cell.length_c   1.000
_cell.angle_alpha   90.00
_cell.angle_beta   90.00
_cell.angle_gamma   90.00
#
_symmetry.space_group_name_H-M   'P 1'
#
loop_
_entity.id
_entity.type
_entity.pdbx_description
1 polymer ?
#
loop_
_entity_poly.entity_id
_entity_poly.type
_entity_poly.pdbx_seq_one_letter_code
_entity_poly.pdbx_strand_id
1 'polypeptide(L)'
;MRREPAPNIVLGAIADDFTGATDLANNLVRSGMRTLQVIGVPSAALSLENVDAVVVALKSRSCPAADAIRDSLAALDWLQAQGARQVFFKYCSTFDSTDDGNIGPVADALLDQLGSKQTVMVPAFPINGRTVYQGHLFVGDRLLNDSGMQHHPLNPMRDADLVRVLAGQTSHQVGLLNRATLAKGAPAASAHLSDLQQAGGRHVICDTLDESDLEVIAAAVVEMPLVTGGSGLGQALPAEYRKKGWLSPVENAGRLAPASGAALVLSGSCSRATLGQVEHFLGRHEGLALDPLALAESDAPIEEALNFARARLSGAADGPVLIYASAAPQAVEAAQASLGAARAGELVERALATIAQTLVAEGVGRLLVAGGETSGAVVSALGVGELRIGEQIDPGVPWTQTQVAGREAPLSLALKSGNFGGVDFFIRAFEVLNEQSAAREEGA
;
A
#
# COMPACT_ATOMS: atom_id res chain seq x y z
N MET A 1 -26.17 -31.09 5.16
CA MET A 1 -25.12 -30.16 4.71
C MET A 1 -24.86 -29.18 5.83
N ARG A 2 -23.74 -29.32 6.55
CA ARG A 2 -23.28 -28.23 7.44
C ARG A 2 -22.88 -27.09 6.51
N ARG A 3 -23.54 -25.93 6.61
CA ARG A 3 -23.03 -24.71 5.96
C ARG A 3 -21.60 -24.54 6.47
N GLU A 4 -20.63 -24.47 5.56
CA GLU A 4 -19.29 -23.99 5.94
C GLU A 4 -19.48 -22.66 6.68
N PRO A 5 -18.79 -22.43 7.81
CA PRO A 5 -18.86 -21.14 8.47
C PRO A 5 -18.49 -20.07 7.44
N ALA A 6 -19.32 -19.03 7.33
CA ALA A 6 -19.02 -17.91 6.44
C ALA A 6 -17.58 -17.42 6.71
N PRO A 7 -16.83 -17.02 5.68
CA PRO A 7 -15.50 -16.43 5.88
C PRO A 7 -15.63 -15.31 6.90
N ASN A 8 -14.83 -15.39 7.97
CA ASN A 8 -14.87 -14.43 9.08
C ASN A 8 -13.76 -13.40 8.85
N ILE A 9 -13.95 -12.53 7.85
CA ILE A 9 -13.04 -11.41 7.63
C ILE A 9 -13.12 -10.49 8.85
N VAL A 10 -12.04 -10.42 9.62
CA VAL A 10 -12.00 -9.61 10.84
C VAL A 10 -11.94 -8.13 10.48
N LEU A 11 -11.14 -7.79 9.46
CA LEU A 11 -10.95 -6.41 9.00
C LEU A 11 -11.09 -6.31 7.48
N GLY A 12 -12.04 -5.50 7.03
CA GLY A 12 -12.15 -5.07 5.64
C GLY A 12 -11.63 -3.64 5.49
N ALA A 13 -10.57 -3.42 4.73
CA ALA A 13 -10.00 -2.10 4.53
C ALA A 13 -10.27 -1.57 3.11
N ILE A 14 -10.48 -0.27 3.01
CA ILE A 14 -10.64 0.47 1.76
C ILE A 14 -9.51 1.51 1.74
N ALA A 15 -8.58 1.39 0.81
CA ALA A 15 -7.42 2.27 0.71
C ALA A 15 -7.54 3.20 -0.50
N ASP A 16 -7.18 4.47 -0.30
CA ASP A 16 -7.30 5.53 -1.31
C ASP A 16 -6.26 5.48 -2.44
N ASP A 17 -5.22 4.67 -2.25
CA ASP A 17 -4.14 4.40 -3.20
C ASP A 17 -3.63 2.95 -3.11
N PHE A 18 -2.83 2.56 -4.11
CA PHE A 18 -2.20 1.24 -4.16
C PHE A 18 -1.08 1.08 -3.13
N THR A 19 -0.23 2.09 -3.00
CA THR A 19 0.94 2.02 -2.11
C THR A 19 0.56 1.99 -0.64
N GLY A 20 -0.43 2.78 -0.23
CA GLY A 20 -0.97 2.77 1.12
C GLY A 20 -1.80 1.51 1.40
N ALA A 21 -2.41 0.89 0.40
CA ALA A 21 -3.01 -0.43 0.55
C ALA A 21 -1.96 -1.48 0.93
N THR A 22 -0.87 -1.56 0.17
CA THR A 22 0.24 -2.49 0.44
C THR A 22 0.89 -2.21 1.79
N ASP A 23 1.09 -0.94 2.16
CA ASP A 23 1.66 -0.58 3.46
C ASP A 23 0.76 -0.99 4.63
N LEU A 24 -0.55 -0.74 4.55
CA LEU A 24 -1.49 -1.22 5.58
C LEU A 24 -1.45 -2.76 5.65
N ALA A 25 -1.52 -3.43 4.50
CA ALA A 25 -1.57 -4.88 4.44
C ALA A 25 -0.28 -5.53 4.99
N ASN A 26 0.88 -4.93 4.73
CA ASN A 26 2.16 -5.32 5.31
C ASN A 26 2.15 -5.22 6.85
N ASN A 27 1.63 -4.11 7.38
CA ASN A 27 1.54 -3.92 8.84
C ASN A 27 0.55 -4.90 9.49
N LEU A 28 -0.56 -5.23 8.82
CA LEU A 28 -1.50 -6.25 9.28
C LEU A 28 -0.84 -7.65 9.32
N VAL A 29 -0.08 -8.02 8.28
CA VAL A 29 0.68 -9.27 8.23
C VAL A 29 1.73 -9.34 9.33
N ARG A 30 2.52 -8.28 9.50
CA ARG A 30 3.52 -8.19 10.58
C ARG A 30 2.89 -8.28 11.97
N SER A 31 1.66 -7.80 12.11
CA SER A 31 0.87 -7.92 13.32
C SER A 31 0.03 -9.20 13.38
N GLY A 32 0.30 -10.20 12.51
CA GLY A 32 -0.21 -11.56 12.60
C GLY A 32 -1.58 -11.80 11.95
N MET A 33 -1.99 -10.98 10.97
CA MET A 33 -3.21 -11.20 10.18
C MET A 33 -2.87 -11.64 8.75
N ARG A 34 -3.38 -12.80 8.32
CA ARG A 34 -3.25 -13.25 6.93
C ARG A 34 -4.05 -12.29 6.06
N THR A 35 -3.37 -11.58 5.17
CA THR A 35 -3.98 -10.45 4.45
C THR A 35 -3.96 -10.67 2.95
N LEU A 36 -5.10 -10.39 2.32
CA LEU A 36 -5.25 -10.31 0.87
C LEU A 36 -5.44 -8.85 0.47
N GLN A 37 -4.63 -8.35 -0.44
CA GLN A 37 -4.88 -7.08 -1.11
C GLN A 37 -5.59 -7.35 -2.43
N VAL A 38 -6.60 -6.55 -2.74
CA VAL A 38 -7.38 -6.66 -3.98
C VAL A 38 -7.29 -5.34 -4.73
N ILE A 39 -7.14 -5.41 -6.05
CA ILE A 39 -7.05 -4.25 -6.92
C ILE A 39 -8.45 -3.90 -7.45
N GLY A 40 -8.98 -2.76 -6.99
CA GLY A 40 -10.36 -2.39 -7.28
C GLY A 40 -11.38 -3.31 -6.61
N VAL A 41 -12.66 -3.12 -6.94
CA VAL A 41 -13.76 -3.95 -6.42
C VAL A 41 -13.87 -5.23 -7.24
N PRO A 42 -13.78 -6.43 -6.63
CA PRO A 42 -13.88 -7.68 -7.37
C PRO A 42 -15.22 -7.86 -8.08
N SER A 43 -15.16 -8.19 -9.37
CA SER A 43 -16.35 -8.61 -10.14
C SER A 43 -16.62 -10.12 -10.06
N ALA A 44 -15.62 -10.91 -9.67
CA ALA A 44 -15.69 -12.36 -9.56
C ALA A 44 -15.58 -12.81 -8.10
N ALA A 45 -16.06 -14.02 -7.81
CA ALA A 45 -15.87 -14.64 -6.51
C ALA A 45 -14.37 -14.91 -6.28
N LEU A 46 -13.85 -14.49 -5.12
CA LEU A 46 -12.49 -14.74 -4.69
C LEU A 46 -12.48 -15.80 -3.58
N SER A 47 -11.45 -16.64 -3.54
CA SER A 47 -11.26 -17.54 -2.41
C SER A 47 -10.66 -16.77 -1.24
N LEU A 48 -11.43 -16.64 -0.15
CA LEU A 48 -10.99 -16.00 1.08
C LEU A 48 -10.60 -17.02 2.16
N GLU A 49 -10.21 -18.22 1.73
CA GLU A 49 -9.73 -19.26 2.64
C GLU A 49 -8.42 -18.80 3.31
N ASN A 50 -8.37 -18.92 4.64
CA ASN A 50 -7.21 -18.52 5.43
C ASN A 50 -6.83 -17.04 5.22
N VAL A 51 -7.84 -16.17 5.16
CA VAL A 51 -7.70 -14.71 5.11
C VAL A 51 -8.40 -14.11 6.33
N ASP A 52 -7.67 -13.30 7.10
CA ASP A 52 -8.17 -12.60 8.28
C ASP A 52 -8.52 -11.13 7.95
N ALA A 53 -7.82 -10.54 6.98
CA ALA A 53 -8.07 -9.18 6.51
C ALA A 53 -8.05 -9.07 4.99
N VAL A 54 -8.90 -8.20 4.44
CA VAL A 54 -8.88 -7.84 3.01
C VAL A 54 -8.67 -6.35 2.86
N VAL A 55 -7.75 -5.93 1.99
CA VAL A 55 -7.49 -4.51 1.69
C VAL A 55 -7.83 -4.24 0.23
N VAL A 56 -8.91 -3.50 -0.03
CA VAL A 56 -9.30 -3.05 -1.36
C VAL A 56 -8.52 -1.78 -1.70
N ALA A 57 -7.65 -1.87 -2.71
CA ALA A 57 -6.86 -0.75 -3.22
C ALA A 57 -7.64 0.00 -4.30
N LEU A 58 -7.95 1.27 -4.05
CA LEU A 58 -8.59 2.18 -5.01
C LEU A 58 -7.58 3.21 -5.53
N LYS A 59 -8.01 4.01 -6.51
CA LYS A 59 -7.31 5.21 -6.98
C LYS A 59 -8.18 6.43 -6.71
N SER A 60 -8.52 6.63 -5.43
CA SER A 60 -9.56 7.58 -5.02
C SER A 60 -9.05 8.82 -4.28
N ARG A 61 -7.74 8.95 -4.03
CA ARG A 61 -7.16 10.09 -3.29
C ARG A 61 -7.49 11.47 -3.89
N SER A 62 -7.22 11.64 -5.18
CA SER A 62 -7.30 12.94 -5.88
C SER A 62 -8.26 12.91 -7.08
N CYS A 63 -9.10 11.88 -7.20
CA CYS A 63 -10.18 11.88 -8.18
C CYS A 63 -11.34 12.79 -7.68
N PRO A 64 -12.35 13.10 -8.51
CA PRO A 64 -13.54 13.80 -8.03
C PRO A 64 -14.20 13.08 -6.84
N ALA A 65 -14.63 13.83 -5.82
CA ALA A 65 -15.20 13.25 -4.59
C ALA A 65 -16.39 12.30 -4.86
N ALA A 66 -17.21 12.57 -5.87
CA ALA A 66 -18.31 11.69 -6.26
C ALA A 66 -17.83 10.31 -6.75
N ASP A 67 -16.71 10.26 -7.47
CA ASP A 67 -16.10 8.99 -7.91
C ASP A 67 -15.49 8.25 -6.71
N ALA A 68 -14.79 8.97 -5.83
CA ALA A 68 -14.22 8.40 -4.62
C ALA A 68 -15.29 7.78 -3.72
N ILE A 69 -16.40 8.49 -3.48
CA ILE A 69 -17.55 7.99 -2.70
C ILE A 69 -18.14 6.75 -3.36
N ARG A 70 -18.43 6.80 -4.67
CA ARG A 70 -19.02 5.67 -5.40
C ARG A 70 -18.14 4.42 -5.26
N ASP A 71 -16.85 4.55 -5.52
CA ASP A 71 -15.92 3.43 -5.54
C ASP A 71 -15.69 2.88 -4.11
N SER A 72 -15.63 3.75 -3.10
CA SER A 72 -15.54 3.34 -1.70
C SER A 72 -16.80 2.66 -1.19
N LEU A 73 -18.00 3.12 -1.58
CA LEU A 73 -19.25 2.43 -1.22
C LEU A 73 -19.37 1.07 -1.89
N ALA A 74 -18.97 0.95 -3.16
CA ALA A 74 -18.91 -0.35 -3.85
C ALA A 74 -17.93 -1.32 -3.16
N ALA A 75 -16.77 -0.82 -2.70
CA ALA A 75 -15.82 -1.61 -1.92
C ALA A 75 -16.39 -2.03 -0.56
N LEU A 76 -17.10 -1.13 0.13
CA LEU A 76 -17.77 -1.41 1.39
C LEU A 76 -18.83 -2.50 1.24
N ASP A 77 -19.72 -2.36 0.26
CA ASP A 77 -20.78 -3.35 -0.01
C ASP A 77 -20.19 -4.73 -0.28
N TRP A 78 -19.10 -4.79 -1.07
CA TRP A 78 -18.39 -6.05 -1.31
C TRP A 78 -17.79 -6.62 -0.03
N LEU A 79 -17.09 -5.82 0.78
CA LEU A 79 -16.49 -6.26 2.06
C LEU A 79 -17.56 -6.75 3.04
N GLN A 80 -18.70 -6.08 3.15
CA GLN A 80 -19.83 -6.53 3.97
C GLN A 80 -20.39 -7.87 3.48
N ALA A 81 -20.49 -8.05 2.16
CA ALA A 81 -20.89 -9.34 1.58
C ALA A 81 -19.89 -10.48 1.89
N GLN A 82 -18.61 -10.17 2.11
CA GLN A 82 -17.59 -11.12 2.57
C GLN A 82 -17.58 -11.33 4.09
N GLY A 83 -18.47 -10.68 4.84
CA GLY A 83 -18.56 -10.81 6.29
C GLY A 83 -17.53 -9.98 7.07
N ALA A 84 -16.99 -8.90 6.47
CA ALA A 84 -16.08 -8.00 7.18
C ALA A 84 -16.71 -7.48 8.48
N ARG A 85 -16.04 -7.74 9.61
CA ARG A 85 -16.54 -7.38 10.94
C ARG A 85 -16.32 -5.92 11.30
N GLN A 86 -15.14 -5.39 11.01
CA GLN A 86 -14.79 -3.97 11.16
C GLN A 86 -14.27 -3.44 9.83
N VAL A 87 -14.60 -2.19 9.51
CA VAL A 87 -14.13 -1.50 8.31
C VAL A 87 -13.02 -0.52 8.66
N PHE A 88 -11.97 -0.47 7.82
CA PHE A 88 -10.87 0.48 7.93
C PHE A 88 -10.82 1.37 6.68
N PHE A 89 -11.02 2.68 6.82
CA PHE A 89 -10.73 3.61 5.73
C PHE A 89 -9.29 4.11 5.83
N LYS A 90 -8.47 3.69 4.87
CA LYS A 90 -7.04 3.95 4.81
C LYS A 90 -6.73 5.10 3.86
N TYR A 91 -6.07 6.13 4.39
CA TYR A 91 -5.59 7.29 3.64
C TYR A 91 -4.12 7.60 3.99
N CYS A 92 -3.53 8.58 3.31
CA CYS A 92 -2.12 8.95 3.50
C CYS A 92 -1.82 9.43 4.93
N SER A 93 -0.64 9.08 5.47
CA SER A 93 -0.20 9.53 6.81
C SER A 93 0.12 11.02 6.87
N THR A 94 0.22 11.70 5.73
CA THR A 94 0.32 13.16 5.60
C THR A 94 -1.03 13.84 5.35
N PHE A 95 -2.14 13.11 5.46
CA PHE A 95 -3.50 13.60 5.33
C PHE A 95 -3.82 14.24 3.96
N ASP A 96 -3.13 13.77 2.91
CA ASP A 96 -3.22 14.25 1.53
C ASP A 96 -4.66 14.42 1.05
N SER A 97 -5.09 15.67 0.96
CA SER A 97 -6.44 16.05 0.54
C SER A 97 -6.48 17.55 0.23
N THR A 98 -7.61 17.99 -0.31
CA THR A 98 -7.94 19.41 -0.50
C THR A 98 -9.23 19.73 0.25
N ASP A 99 -9.69 20.99 0.24
CA ASP A 99 -10.99 21.35 0.81
C ASP A 99 -12.15 20.58 0.15
N ASP A 100 -11.97 20.14 -1.10
CA ASP A 100 -12.96 19.33 -1.82
C ASP A 100 -12.91 17.83 -1.47
N GLY A 101 -11.95 17.40 -0.63
CA GLY A 101 -11.81 16.02 -0.17
C GLY A 101 -10.53 15.31 -0.60
N ASN A 102 -10.46 13.97 -0.56
CA ASN A 102 -11.60 13.03 -0.42
C ASN A 102 -11.77 12.37 0.96
N ILE A 103 -10.95 12.72 1.95
CA ILE A 103 -11.00 12.08 3.28
C ILE A 103 -12.37 12.32 3.95
N GLY A 104 -12.79 13.58 4.07
CA GLY A 104 -14.08 13.94 4.66
C GLY A 104 -15.28 13.30 3.95
N PRO A 105 -15.46 13.53 2.63
CA PRO A 105 -16.62 13.03 1.90
C PRO A 105 -16.75 11.50 1.91
N VAL A 106 -15.64 10.77 1.81
CA VAL A 106 -15.65 9.30 1.87
C VAL A 106 -15.97 8.81 3.28
N ALA A 107 -15.35 9.39 4.31
CA ALA A 107 -15.64 9.00 5.70
C ALA A 107 -17.11 9.27 6.07
N ASP A 108 -17.67 10.38 5.61
CA ASP A 108 -19.09 10.70 5.78
C ASP A 108 -20.00 9.64 5.15
N ALA A 109 -19.73 9.28 3.89
CA ALA A 109 -20.53 8.29 3.15
C ALA A 109 -20.42 6.89 3.76
N LEU A 110 -19.22 6.48 4.18
CA LEU A 110 -19.00 5.18 4.83
C LEU A 110 -19.73 5.09 6.18
N LEU A 111 -19.70 6.16 6.98
CA LEU A 111 -20.45 6.24 8.23
C LEU A 111 -21.97 6.11 8.00
N ASP A 112 -22.50 6.79 6.98
CA ASP A 112 -23.92 6.75 6.64
C ASP A 112 -24.34 5.33 6.22
N GLN A 113 -23.57 4.67 5.34
CA GLN A 113 -23.86 3.30 4.89
C GLN A 113 -23.75 2.28 6.03
N LEU A 114 -22.80 2.47 6.96
CA LEU A 114 -22.63 1.61 8.13
C LEU A 114 -23.65 1.91 9.26
N GLY A 115 -24.42 3.00 9.16
CA GLY A 115 -25.29 3.46 10.24
C GLY A 115 -24.53 3.88 11.50
N SER A 116 -23.25 4.24 11.38
CA SER A 116 -22.41 4.67 12.50
C SER A 116 -22.44 6.19 12.66
N LYS A 117 -22.44 6.67 13.90
CA LYS A 117 -22.53 8.11 14.21
C LYS A 117 -21.18 8.81 14.33
N GLN A 118 -20.11 8.05 14.54
CA GLN A 118 -18.79 8.61 14.79
C GLN A 118 -17.69 7.67 14.32
N THR A 119 -16.55 8.23 13.89
CA THR A 119 -15.29 7.52 13.73
C THR A 119 -14.10 8.36 14.21
N VAL A 120 -12.93 7.74 14.27
CA VAL A 120 -11.64 8.37 14.58
C VAL A 120 -10.81 8.57 13.32
N MET A 121 -9.89 9.54 13.38
CA MET A 121 -8.96 9.91 12.31
C MET A 121 -7.53 9.81 12.85
N VAL A 122 -6.80 8.77 12.42
CA VAL A 122 -5.47 8.43 12.99
C VAL A 122 -4.41 8.36 11.88
N PRO A 123 -4.00 9.50 11.28
CA PRO A 123 -2.98 9.50 10.21
C PRO A 123 -1.58 9.15 10.71
N ALA A 124 -1.33 9.28 12.02
CA ALA A 124 -0.01 9.10 12.60
C ALA A 124 0.58 7.72 12.31
N PHE A 125 1.90 7.73 12.08
CA PHE A 125 2.71 6.52 11.98
C PHE A 125 4.10 6.84 12.57
N PRO A 126 4.23 6.80 13.91
CA PRO A 126 5.40 7.34 14.63
C PRO A 126 6.74 6.76 14.19
N ILE A 127 6.82 5.44 13.96
CA ILE A 127 8.03 4.78 13.42
C ILE A 127 8.50 5.36 12.07
N ASN A 128 7.58 5.92 11.28
CA ASN A 128 7.87 6.61 10.02
C ASN A 128 7.92 8.14 10.20
N GLY A 129 8.04 8.64 11.42
CA GLY A 129 8.16 10.07 11.73
C GLY A 129 6.89 10.87 11.48
N ARG A 130 5.70 10.26 11.54
CA ARG A 130 4.42 10.98 11.46
C ARG A 130 3.75 10.95 12.82
N THR A 131 3.62 12.11 13.47
CA THR A 131 3.02 12.25 14.80
C THR A 131 1.99 13.36 14.82
N VAL A 132 0.99 13.25 15.69
CA VAL A 132 -0.06 14.25 15.87
C VAL A 132 -0.08 14.73 17.31
N TYR A 133 -0.02 16.04 17.52
CA TYR A 133 -0.09 16.65 18.84
C TYR A 133 -0.99 17.87 18.85
N GLN A 134 -1.95 17.90 19.77
CA GLN A 134 -3.02 18.92 19.80
C GLN A 134 -3.69 19.08 18.43
N GLY A 135 -3.95 17.97 17.75
CA GLY A 135 -4.52 17.94 16.41
C GLY A 135 -3.59 18.38 15.28
N HIS A 136 -2.34 18.79 15.58
CA HIS A 136 -1.38 19.23 14.57
C HIS A 136 -0.50 18.08 14.11
N LEU A 137 -0.45 17.85 12.79
CA LEU A 137 0.39 16.81 12.19
C LEU A 137 1.83 17.30 11.99
N PHE A 138 2.77 16.46 12.40
CA PHE A 138 4.20 16.64 12.21
C PHE A 138 4.75 15.57 11.26
N VAL A 139 5.72 15.99 10.46
CA VAL A 139 6.55 15.15 9.60
C VAL A 139 8.00 15.33 10.04
N GLY A 140 8.52 14.33 10.73
CA GLY A 140 9.80 14.43 11.45
C GLY A 140 9.72 15.49 12.54
N ASP A 141 10.60 16.48 12.45
CA ASP A 141 10.71 17.60 13.40
C ASP A 141 9.93 18.86 12.93
N ARG A 142 9.22 18.79 11.80
CA ARG A 142 8.50 19.92 11.19
C ARG A 142 7.00 19.72 11.20
N LEU A 143 6.25 20.82 11.26
CA LEU A 143 4.82 20.81 10.97
C LEU A 143 4.58 20.37 9.52
N LEU A 144 3.41 19.78 9.25
CA LEU A 144 3.01 19.34 7.92
C LEU A 144 3.22 20.41 6.84
N ASN A 145 2.85 21.65 7.12
CA ASN A 145 2.95 22.78 6.20
C ASN A 145 4.35 23.41 6.10
N ASP A 146 5.36 22.87 6.81
CA ASP A 146 6.78 23.25 6.72
C ASP A 146 7.67 22.01 6.42
N SER A 147 7.08 20.95 5.85
CA SER A 147 7.75 19.65 5.67
C SER A 147 8.17 19.34 4.21
N GLY A 148 7.78 20.19 3.27
CA GLY A 148 7.78 19.93 1.83
C GLY A 148 6.37 19.65 1.29
N MET A 149 5.46 19.11 2.11
CA MET A 149 4.08 18.82 1.69
C MET A 149 3.27 20.06 1.31
N GLN A 150 3.65 21.26 1.76
CA GLN A 150 3.04 22.52 1.32
C GLN A 150 3.22 22.82 -0.17
N HIS A 151 4.18 22.15 -0.82
CA HIS A 151 4.44 22.23 -2.26
C HIS A 151 4.07 20.93 -3.00
N HIS A 152 3.35 20.00 -2.35
CA HIS A 152 2.94 18.76 -3.00
C HIS A 152 2.11 19.07 -4.26
N PRO A 153 2.40 18.43 -5.41
CA PRO A 153 1.89 18.87 -6.71
C PRO A 153 0.37 18.72 -6.90
N LEU A 154 -0.23 17.74 -6.24
CA LEU A 154 -1.69 17.49 -6.31
C LEU A 154 -2.43 18.06 -5.10
N ASN A 155 -2.00 17.67 -3.89
CA ASN A 155 -2.65 18.02 -2.63
C ASN A 155 -1.71 18.84 -1.72
N PRO A 156 -1.45 20.14 -2.01
CA PRO A 156 -0.54 20.95 -1.21
C PRO A 156 -1.07 21.19 0.20
N MET A 157 -0.38 20.66 1.21
CA MET A 157 -0.81 20.73 2.62
C MET A 157 -0.28 22.00 3.28
N ARG A 158 -1.11 23.05 3.35
CA ARG A 158 -0.72 24.38 3.86
C ARG A 158 -1.09 24.65 5.31
N ASP A 159 -1.75 23.69 5.94
CA ASP A 159 -2.20 23.74 7.31
C ASP A 159 -1.89 22.41 8.00
N ALA A 160 -1.35 22.48 9.21
CA ALA A 160 -1.03 21.30 10.01
C ALA A 160 -2.13 20.92 10.98
N ASP A 161 -3.08 21.82 11.28
CA ASP A 161 -4.21 21.55 12.17
C ASP A 161 -5.25 20.68 11.47
N LEU A 162 -5.22 19.38 11.78
CA LEU A 162 -6.08 18.39 11.13
C LEU A 162 -7.55 18.57 11.47
N VAL A 163 -7.88 19.19 12.60
CA VAL A 163 -9.28 19.49 12.93
C VAL A 163 -9.81 20.50 11.92
N ARG A 164 -9.03 21.54 11.61
CA ARG A 164 -9.39 22.56 10.62
C ARG A 164 -9.35 22.02 9.19
N VAL A 165 -8.32 21.25 8.83
CA VAL A 165 -8.21 20.64 7.49
C VAL A 165 -9.40 19.74 7.20
N LEU A 166 -9.76 18.86 8.14
CA LEU A 166 -10.91 17.97 7.95
C LEU A 166 -12.23 18.74 7.97
N ALA A 167 -12.39 19.76 8.83
CA ALA A 167 -13.60 20.58 8.86
C ALA A 167 -13.86 21.35 7.55
N GLY A 168 -12.82 21.58 6.72
CA GLY A 168 -12.99 22.12 5.37
C GLY A 168 -13.70 21.15 4.40
N GLN A 169 -13.67 19.86 4.69
CA GLN A 169 -14.12 18.79 3.78
C GLN A 169 -15.47 18.17 4.15
N THR A 170 -16.06 18.54 5.29
CA THR A 170 -17.29 17.94 5.81
C THR A 170 -18.16 18.99 6.48
N SER A 171 -19.48 18.83 6.39
CA SER A 171 -20.44 19.65 7.14
C SER A 171 -20.58 19.23 8.62
N HIS A 172 -19.94 18.14 9.03
CA HIS A 172 -20.07 17.60 10.38
C HIS A 172 -18.99 18.12 11.32
N GLN A 173 -19.29 18.10 12.62
CA GLN A 173 -18.35 18.57 13.63
C GLN A 173 -17.14 17.61 13.75
N VAL A 174 -15.95 18.21 13.71
CA VAL A 174 -14.68 17.54 13.95
C VAL A 174 -14.19 17.83 15.37
N GLY A 175 -13.97 16.78 16.16
CA GLY A 175 -13.44 16.84 17.51
C GLY A 175 -11.97 16.42 17.60
N LEU A 176 -11.43 16.47 18.82
CA LEU A 176 -10.06 16.07 19.13
C LEU A 176 -10.04 15.15 20.35
N LEU A 177 -9.41 13.99 20.21
CA LEU A 177 -8.96 13.13 21.29
C LEU A 177 -7.48 13.44 21.54
N ASN A 178 -7.23 14.35 22.49
CA ASN A 178 -5.88 14.85 22.74
C ASN A 178 -5.02 13.87 23.55
N ARG A 179 -3.70 14.10 23.54
CA ARG A 179 -2.72 13.27 24.24
C ARG A 179 -2.96 13.19 25.75
N ALA A 180 -3.43 14.28 26.38
CA ALA A 180 -3.68 14.31 27.82
C ALA A 180 -4.80 13.35 28.24
N THR A 181 -5.80 13.14 27.39
CA THR A 181 -6.85 12.12 27.57
C THR A 181 -6.30 10.72 27.28
N LEU A 182 -5.54 10.54 26.19
CA LEU A 182 -4.91 9.25 25.84
C LEU A 182 -3.96 8.75 26.93
N ALA A 183 -3.21 9.64 27.56
CA ALA A 183 -2.30 9.31 28.66
C ALA A 183 -3.01 8.71 29.89
N LYS A 184 -4.33 8.87 30.00
CA LYS A 184 -5.15 8.26 31.07
C LYS A 184 -5.64 6.84 30.70
N GLY A 185 -5.32 6.36 29.50
CA GLY A 185 -5.62 5.00 29.03
C GLY A 185 -6.96 4.86 28.29
N ALA A 186 -7.20 3.65 27.77
CA ALA A 186 -8.33 3.35 26.88
C ALA A 186 -9.72 3.67 27.48
N PRO A 187 -10.01 3.42 28.78
CA PRO A 187 -11.31 3.78 29.35
C PRO A 187 -11.60 5.29 29.29
N ALA A 188 -10.57 6.13 29.53
CA ALA A 188 -10.72 7.58 29.46
C ALA A 188 -10.89 8.06 28.01
N ALA A 189 -10.16 7.44 27.06
CA ALA A 189 -10.34 7.69 25.63
C ALA A 189 -11.76 7.33 25.15
N SER A 190 -12.26 6.13 25.49
CA SER A 190 -13.64 5.72 25.14
C SER A 190 -14.70 6.62 25.75
N ALA A 191 -14.54 7.06 27.01
CA ALA A 191 -15.46 8.00 27.64
C ALA A 191 -15.48 9.35 26.90
N HIS A 192 -14.31 9.89 26.57
CA HIS A 192 -14.20 11.15 25.82
C HIS A 192 -14.80 11.06 24.40
N LEU A 193 -14.60 9.94 23.70
CA LEU A 193 -15.23 9.69 22.40
C LEU A 193 -16.77 9.66 22.51
N SER A 194 -17.30 9.02 23.55
CA SER A 194 -18.74 9.01 23.86
C SER A 194 -19.28 10.42 24.12
N ASP A 195 -18.58 11.24 24.92
CA ASP A 195 -18.96 12.62 25.21
C ASP A 195 -18.98 13.47 23.93
N LEU A 196 -17.95 13.33 23.07
CA LEU A 196 -17.91 13.99 21.77
C LEU A 196 -19.06 13.53 20.86
N GLN A 197 -19.39 12.24 20.84
CA GLN A 197 -20.50 11.72 20.05
C GLN A 197 -21.84 12.31 20.50
N GLN A 198 -22.07 12.38 21.81
CA GLN A 198 -23.28 12.97 22.40
C GLN A 198 -23.41 14.48 22.09
N ALA A 199 -22.28 15.17 21.98
CA ALA A 199 -22.22 16.57 21.55
C ALA A 199 -22.42 16.76 20.02
N GLY A 200 -22.55 15.70 19.24
CA GLY A 200 -22.72 15.74 17.78
C GLY A 200 -21.41 15.63 16.98
N GLY A 201 -20.28 15.34 17.63
CA GLY A 201 -18.99 15.10 16.99
C GLY A 201 -19.00 13.80 16.17
N ARG A 202 -18.82 13.93 14.85
CA ARG A 202 -18.85 12.80 13.90
C ARG A 202 -17.46 12.27 13.60
N HIS A 203 -16.47 13.16 13.52
CA HIS A 203 -15.08 12.79 13.25
C HIS A 203 -14.21 13.24 14.41
N VAL A 204 -13.25 12.42 14.81
CA VAL A 204 -12.36 12.75 15.93
C VAL A 204 -10.90 12.57 15.51
N ILE A 205 -10.15 13.66 15.39
CA ILE A 205 -8.70 13.60 15.24
C ILE A 205 -8.12 13.02 16.52
N CYS A 206 -7.22 12.04 16.42
CA CYS A 206 -6.51 11.51 17.57
C CYS A 206 -5.07 11.99 17.57
N ASP A 207 -4.64 12.57 18.69
CA ASP A 207 -3.21 12.74 18.95
C ASP A 207 -2.52 11.39 18.98
N THR A 208 -1.27 11.33 18.55
CA THR A 208 -0.46 10.09 18.56
C THR A 208 1.00 10.48 18.43
N LEU A 209 1.77 10.30 19.50
CA LEU A 209 3.20 10.61 19.52
C LEU A 209 4.06 9.36 19.36
N ASP A 210 3.56 8.21 19.81
CA ASP A 210 4.29 6.95 19.88
C ASP A 210 3.33 5.74 19.75
N GLU A 211 3.89 4.54 19.74
CA GLU A 211 3.14 3.29 19.63
C GLU A 211 2.20 3.06 20.83
N SER A 212 2.51 3.59 22.01
CA SER A 212 1.63 3.44 23.19
C SER A 212 0.31 4.20 23.02
N ASP A 213 0.34 5.35 22.32
CA ASP A 213 -0.88 6.05 21.93
C ASP A 213 -1.70 5.23 20.95
N LEU A 214 -1.08 4.60 19.95
CA LEU A 214 -1.76 3.72 19.00
C LEU A 214 -2.43 2.53 19.70
N GLU A 215 -1.78 1.92 20.68
CA GLU A 215 -2.35 0.84 21.50
C GLU A 215 -3.58 1.30 22.29
N VAL A 216 -3.51 2.47 22.93
CA VAL A 216 -4.64 3.05 23.66
C VAL A 216 -5.81 3.35 22.72
N ILE A 217 -5.53 3.95 21.55
CA ILE A 217 -6.55 4.26 20.54
C ILE A 217 -7.19 2.96 20.05
N ALA A 218 -6.40 1.96 19.65
CA ALA A 218 -6.90 0.67 19.16
C ALA A 218 -7.85 0.01 20.17
N ALA A 219 -7.47 -0.03 21.46
CA ALA A 219 -8.32 -0.57 22.51
C ALA A 219 -9.63 0.21 22.69
N ALA A 220 -9.60 1.52 22.51
CA ALA A 220 -10.79 2.37 22.63
C ALA A 220 -11.75 2.26 21.43
N VAL A 221 -11.26 1.86 20.24
CA VAL A 221 -12.02 1.88 18.98
C VAL A 221 -12.27 0.50 18.36
N VAL A 222 -11.78 -0.58 18.96
CA VAL A 222 -11.90 -1.94 18.40
C VAL A 222 -13.35 -2.36 18.10
N GLU A 223 -14.34 -1.79 18.79
CA GLU A 223 -15.77 -2.07 18.55
C GLU A 223 -16.48 -1.04 17.66
N MET A 224 -15.79 -0.01 17.17
CA MET A 224 -16.38 0.91 16.20
C MET A 224 -16.57 0.19 14.85
N PRO A 225 -17.73 0.33 14.16
CA PRO A 225 -17.92 -0.28 12.84
C PRO A 225 -16.92 0.22 11.78
N LEU A 226 -16.53 1.49 11.90
CA LEU A 226 -15.56 2.16 11.03
C LEU A 226 -14.44 2.77 11.87
N VAL A 227 -13.20 2.51 11.48
CA VAL A 227 -12.01 3.25 11.92
C VAL A 227 -11.31 3.82 10.69
N THR A 228 -10.56 4.92 10.87
CA THR A 228 -9.87 5.55 9.75
C THR A 228 -8.47 6.01 10.14
N GLY A 229 -7.54 6.03 9.19
CA GLY A 229 -6.16 6.44 9.48
C GLY A 229 -5.13 6.04 8.44
N GLY A 230 -3.86 6.21 8.84
CA GLY A 230 -2.71 5.62 8.18
C GLY A 230 -2.47 4.17 8.63
N SER A 231 -1.30 3.62 8.33
CA SER A 231 -0.97 2.22 8.64
C SER A 231 -0.65 1.98 10.12
N GLY A 232 -0.35 3.02 10.89
CA GLY A 232 0.00 2.92 12.32
C GLY A 232 -1.12 2.27 13.14
N LEU A 233 -2.37 2.70 12.97
CA LEU A 233 -3.51 2.09 13.67
C LEU A 233 -3.71 0.62 13.25
N GLY A 234 -3.48 0.29 11.98
CA GLY A 234 -3.53 -1.08 11.46
C GLY A 234 -2.51 -2.02 12.13
N GLN A 235 -1.39 -1.50 12.62
CA GLN A 235 -0.41 -2.28 13.39
C GLN A 235 -0.92 -2.64 14.80
N ALA A 236 -1.72 -1.77 15.43
CA ALA A 236 -2.16 -1.92 16.82
C ALA A 236 -3.46 -2.74 16.97
N LEU A 237 -4.42 -2.60 16.04
CA LEU A 237 -5.72 -3.28 16.10
C LEU A 237 -5.67 -4.82 16.25
N PRO A 238 -4.74 -5.56 15.60
CA PRO A 238 -4.72 -7.02 15.70
C PRO A 238 -4.54 -7.56 17.12
N ALA A 239 -3.85 -6.83 18.00
CA ALA A 239 -3.73 -7.20 19.41
C ALA A 239 -5.10 -7.18 20.11
N GLU A 240 -5.94 -6.19 19.82
CA GLU A 240 -7.28 -6.06 20.39
C GLU A 240 -8.25 -7.09 19.80
N TYR A 241 -8.13 -7.41 18.51
CA TYR A 241 -8.90 -8.49 17.90
C TYR A 241 -8.64 -9.85 18.58
N ARG A 242 -7.39 -10.14 18.97
CA ARG A 242 -7.08 -11.35 19.75
C ARG A 242 -7.72 -11.31 21.14
N LYS A 243 -7.63 -10.19 21.85
CA LYS A 243 -8.26 -10.01 23.18
C LYS A 243 -9.78 -10.21 23.12
N LYS A 244 -10.42 -9.78 22.02
CA LYS A 244 -11.85 -9.97 21.74
C LYS A 244 -12.19 -11.38 21.22
N GLY A 245 -11.20 -12.23 20.95
CA GLY A 245 -11.40 -13.56 20.36
C GLY A 245 -11.84 -13.54 18.90
N TRP A 246 -11.64 -12.43 18.18
CA TRP A 246 -11.99 -12.30 16.76
C TRP A 246 -10.88 -12.84 15.85
N LEU A 247 -9.63 -12.80 16.32
CA LEU A 247 -8.45 -13.27 15.60
C LEU A 247 -7.75 -14.37 16.40
N SER A 248 -7.54 -15.52 15.78
CA SER A 248 -6.71 -16.59 16.35
C SER A 248 -5.21 -16.28 16.15
N PRO A 249 -4.31 -16.71 17.06
CA PRO A 249 -2.88 -16.63 16.82
C PRO A 249 -2.48 -17.41 15.56
N VAL A 250 -1.65 -16.78 14.72
CA VAL A 250 -1.05 -17.40 13.53
C VAL A 250 0.46 -17.25 13.66
N GLU A 251 1.20 -18.34 13.48
CA GLU A 251 2.66 -18.36 13.65
C GLU A 251 3.39 -17.54 12.58
N ASN A 252 3.02 -17.73 11.30
CA ASN A 252 3.52 -16.91 10.20
C ASN A 252 2.36 -16.50 9.28
N ALA A 253 1.80 -15.31 9.52
CA ALA A 253 0.72 -14.74 8.72
C ALA A 253 1.16 -14.32 7.32
N GLY A 254 2.46 -14.07 7.12
CA GLY A 254 3.07 -13.70 5.84
C GLY A 254 3.62 -14.89 5.07
N ARG A 255 3.27 -16.12 5.47
CA ARG A 255 3.78 -17.32 4.81
C ARG A 255 3.22 -17.43 3.40
N LEU A 256 4.12 -17.34 2.43
CA LEU A 256 3.83 -17.50 1.01
C LEU A 256 4.10 -18.95 0.53
N ALA A 257 3.59 -19.28 -0.66
CA ALA A 257 4.00 -20.50 -1.36
C ALA A 257 5.48 -20.40 -1.79
N PRO A 258 6.19 -21.52 -2.04
CA PRO A 258 7.59 -21.45 -2.42
C PRO A 258 7.72 -20.69 -3.73
N ALA A 259 8.67 -19.76 -3.79
CA ALA A 259 8.93 -19.03 -5.02
C ALA A 259 9.54 -19.96 -6.08
N SER A 260 9.25 -19.69 -7.35
CA SER A 260 9.77 -20.49 -8.46
C SER A 260 10.04 -19.61 -9.67
N GLY A 261 10.78 -20.13 -10.64
CA GLY A 261 11.07 -19.45 -11.90
C GLY A 261 12.16 -18.38 -11.82
N ALA A 262 12.40 -17.75 -12.97
CA ALA A 262 13.43 -16.75 -13.15
C ALA A 262 13.17 -15.46 -12.32
N ALA A 263 14.26 -14.78 -11.94
CA ALA A 263 14.25 -13.53 -11.18
C ALA A 263 14.49 -12.32 -12.10
N LEU A 264 13.58 -11.35 -12.06
CA LEU A 264 13.61 -10.16 -12.91
C LEU A 264 13.37 -8.90 -12.07
N VAL A 265 14.13 -7.85 -12.36
CA VAL A 265 13.93 -6.50 -11.86
C VAL A 265 13.54 -5.59 -13.03
N LEU A 266 12.42 -4.89 -12.88
CA LEU A 266 11.97 -3.84 -13.79
C LEU A 266 11.97 -2.50 -13.07
N SER A 267 12.71 -1.51 -13.55
CA SER A 267 12.85 -0.22 -12.86
C SER A 267 12.55 0.97 -13.77
N GLY A 268 11.44 1.66 -13.54
CA GLY A 268 11.10 2.90 -14.25
C GLY A 268 11.27 4.17 -13.40
N SER A 269 11.41 4.05 -12.09
CA SER A 269 11.60 5.19 -11.19
C SER A 269 12.95 5.89 -11.40
N CYS A 270 12.94 7.22 -11.44
CA CYS A 270 14.14 8.07 -11.48
C CYS A 270 14.45 8.74 -10.13
N SER A 271 13.90 8.20 -9.03
CA SER A 271 14.20 8.72 -7.68
C SER A 271 15.68 8.54 -7.32
N ARG A 272 16.19 9.35 -6.40
CA ARG A 272 17.56 9.21 -5.88
C ARG A 272 17.82 7.82 -5.28
N ALA A 273 16.84 7.26 -4.57
CA ALA A 273 16.96 5.92 -3.99
C ALA A 273 17.05 4.85 -5.07
N THR A 274 16.20 4.92 -6.11
CA THR A 274 16.21 3.97 -7.23
C THR A 274 17.50 4.08 -8.03
N LEU A 275 18.02 5.28 -8.29
CA LEU A 275 19.30 5.46 -9.00
C LEU A 275 20.46 4.78 -8.25
N GLY A 276 20.52 4.94 -6.92
CA GLY A 276 21.51 4.23 -6.10
C GLY A 276 21.34 2.71 -6.10
N GLN A 277 20.09 2.22 -6.13
CA GLN A 277 19.79 0.79 -6.23
C GLN A 277 20.21 0.19 -7.58
N VAL A 278 19.97 0.91 -8.68
CA VAL A 278 20.41 0.52 -10.02
C VAL A 278 21.93 0.49 -10.09
N GLU A 279 22.61 1.54 -9.64
CA GLU A 279 24.08 1.60 -9.61
C GLU A 279 24.68 0.43 -8.81
N HIS A 280 24.13 0.16 -7.62
CA HIS A 280 24.57 -0.94 -6.77
C HIS A 280 24.33 -2.32 -7.39
N PHE A 281 23.21 -2.50 -8.10
CA PHE A 281 22.89 -3.73 -8.80
C PHE A 281 23.86 -3.98 -9.96
N LEU A 282 24.11 -2.95 -10.78
CA LEU A 282 25.01 -3.02 -11.94
C LEU A 282 26.48 -3.27 -11.56
N GLY A 283 26.85 -2.99 -10.30
CA GLY A 283 28.16 -3.36 -9.76
C GLY A 283 28.36 -4.87 -9.58
N ARG A 284 27.29 -5.69 -9.65
CA ARG A 284 27.34 -7.15 -9.42
C ARG A 284 26.63 -7.99 -10.49
N HIS A 285 25.59 -7.44 -11.10
CA HIS A 285 24.73 -8.12 -12.05
C HIS A 285 24.58 -7.28 -13.32
N GLU A 286 24.20 -7.92 -14.42
CA GLU A 286 23.98 -7.23 -15.68
C GLU A 286 22.59 -6.60 -15.74
N GLY A 287 22.49 -5.46 -16.42
CA GLY A 287 21.20 -4.84 -16.73
C GLY A 287 21.22 -4.10 -18.05
N LEU A 288 20.04 -3.94 -18.65
CA LEU A 288 19.84 -3.21 -19.90
C LEU A 288 19.03 -1.93 -19.65
N ALA A 289 19.55 -0.81 -20.16
CA ALA A 289 18.86 0.47 -20.11
C ALA A 289 17.88 0.62 -21.30
N LEU A 290 16.69 1.14 -21.04
CA LEU A 290 15.73 1.56 -22.04
C LEU A 290 15.81 3.08 -22.22
N ASP A 291 15.97 3.51 -23.47
CA ASP A 291 15.94 4.93 -23.84
C ASP A 291 14.53 5.34 -24.29
N PRO A 292 13.85 6.28 -23.60
CA PRO A 292 12.54 6.78 -24.00
C PRO A 292 12.51 7.37 -25.42
N LEU A 293 13.61 7.98 -25.88
CA LEU A 293 13.70 8.53 -27.24
C LEU A 293 13.70 7.41 -28.28
N ALA A 294 14.45 6.33 -28.05
CA ALA A 294 14.43 5.17 -28.93
C ALA A 294 13.07 4.45 -28.94
N LEU A 295 12.41 4.38 -27.78
CA LEU A 295 11.06 3.82 -27.63
C LEU A 295 9.98 4.66 -28.36
N ALA A 296 10.24 5.95 -28.59
CA ALA A 296 9.34 6.81 -29.35
C ALA A 296 9.40 6.54 -30.85
N GLU A 297 10.53 6.04 -31.35
CA GLU A 297 10.77 5.77 -32.77
C GLU A 297 10.32 4.36 -33.18
N SER A 298 10.48 3.36 -32.32
CA SER A 298 10.07 1.97 -32.60
C SER A 298 10.03 1.10 -31.35
N ASP A 299 9.47 -0.11 -31.48
CA ASP A 299 9.50 -1.15 -30.44
C ASP A 299 10.80 -1.99 -30.45
N ALA A 300 11.80 -1.65 -31.29
CA ALA A 300 13.07 -2.38 -31.34
C ALA A 300 13.79 -2.49 -29.98
N PRO A 301 13.81 -1.45 -29.10
CA PRO A 301 14.40 -1.57 -27.77
C PRO A 301 13.69 -2.60 -26.87
N ILE A 302 12.39 -2.85 -27.07
CA ILE A 302 11.64 -3.88 -26.34
C ILE A 302 12.15 -5.26 -26.74
N GLU A 303 12.28 -5.52 -28.04
CA GLU A 303 12.82 -6.80 -28.55
C GLU A 303 14.27 -7.03 -28.13
N GLU A 304 15.10 -5.98 -28.12
CA GLU A 304 16.46 -6.04 -27.58
C GLU A 304 16.45 -6.44 -26.10
N ALA A 305 15.60 -5.82 -25.29
CA ALA A 305 15.47 -6.13 -23.86
C ALA A 305 14.98 -7.56 -23.61
N LEU A 306 14.03 -8.04 -24.40
CA LEU A 306 13.55 -9.42 -24.34
C LEU A 306 14.68 -10.42 -24.68
N ASN A 307 15.42 -10.17 -25.77
CA ASN A 307 16.53 -11.03 -26.17
C ASN A 307 17.68 -11.02 -25.14
N PHE A 308 18.00 -9.84 -24.61
CA PHE A 308 18.96 -9.67 -23.52
C PHE A 308 18.57 -10.50 -22.29
N ALA A 309 17.30 -10.42 -21.87
CA ALA A 309 16.79 -11.15 -20.71
C ALA A 309 16.74 -12.65 -20.96
N ARG A 310 16.20 -13.12 -22.09
CA ARG A 310 16.13 -14.54 -22.45
C ARG A 310 17.50 -15.20 -22.37
N ALA A 311 18.53 -14.58 -22.95
CA ALA A 311 19.89 -15.12 -22.96
C ALA A 311 20.48 -15.31 -21.55
N ARG A 312 20.03 -14.52 -20.57
CA ARG A 312 20.53 -14.54 -19.19
C ARG A 312 19.68 -15.41 -18.28
N LEU A 313 18.37 -15.40 -18.47
CA LEU A 313 17.42 -16.19 -17.71
C LEU A 313 17.42 -17.68 -18.11
N SER A 314 17.84 -18.01 -19.34
CA SER A 314 17.98 -19.40 -19.80
C SER A 314 19.29 -20.06 -19.39
N GLY A 315 20.26 -19.29 -18.89
CA GLY A 315 21.59 -19.78 -18.51
C GLY A 315 21.65 -20.20 -17.04
N ALA A 316 22.67 -20.98 -16.68
CA ALA A 316 23.06 -21.24 -15.28
C ALA A 316 23.62 -19.99 -14.55
N ALA A 317 23.33 -18.78 -15.06
CA ALA A 317 23.67 -17.54 -14.40
C ALA A 317 22.72 -17.37 -13.21
N ASP A 318 23.21 -17.74 -12.03
CA ASP A 318 22.44 -17.69 -10.79
C ASP A 318 22.29 -16.22 -10.37
N GLY A 319 21.21 -15.56 -10.80
CA GLY A 319 20.95 -14.20 -10.37
C GLY A 319 19.80 -13.48 -11.08
N PRO A 320 19.29 -12.39 -10.47
CA PRO A 320 18.30 -11.54 -11.10
C PRO A 320 18.87 -10.80 -12.32
N VAL A 321 18.01 -10.50 -13.29
CA VAL A 321 18.31 -9.63 -14.44
C VAL A 321 17.62 -8.28 -14.26
N LEU A 322 18.27 -7.17 -14.61
CA LEU A 322 17.67 -5.83 -14.56
C LEU A 322 17.34 -5.30 -15.95
N ILE A 323 16.13 -4.77 -16.11
CA ILE A 323 15.76 -3.89 -17.24
C ILE A 323 15.25 -2.59 -16.63
N TYR A 324 15.83 -1.47 -17.04
CA TYR A 324 15.57 -0.20 -16.38
C TYR A 324 15.48 0.98 -17.36
N ALA A 325 14.63 1.94 -17.05
CA ALA A 325 14.60 3.26 -17.68
C ALA A 325 15.03 4.36 -16.70
N SER A 326 15.48 3.98 -15.50
CA SER A 326 16.03 4.90 -14.50
C SER A 326 17.25 5.62 -15.08
N ALA A 327 17.15 6.94 -15.22
CA ALA A 327 18.21 7.76 -15.80
C ALA A 327 18.55 8.95 -14.90
N ALA A 328 19.77 9.49 -15.07
CA ALA A 328 20.16 10.72 -14.38
C ALA A 328 19.21 11.88 -14.76
N PRO A 329 18.99 12.86 -13.86
CA PRO A 329 18.03 13.95 -14.08
C PRO A 329 18.18 14.66 -15.44
N GLN A 330 19.42 14.86 -15.90
CA GLN A 330 19.69 15.54 -17.17
C GLN A 330 19.18 14.74 -18.39
N ALA A 331 19.27 13.41 -18.36
CA ALA A 331 18.77 12.55 -19.43
C ALA A 331 17.22 12.51 -19.41
N VAL A 332 16.62 12.52 -18.22
CA VAL A 332 15.17 12.64 -18.06
C VAL A 332 14.69 13.98 -18.62
N GLU A 333 15.32 15.10 -18.24
CA GLU A 333 14.99 16.43 -18.75
C GLU A 333 15.11 16.50 -20.28
N ALA A 334 16.14 15.91 -20.87
CA ALA A 334 16.30 15.86 -22.33
C ALA A 334 15.17 15.08 -23.02
N ALA A 335 14.81 13.92 -22.49
CA ALA A 335 13.69 13.13 -23.03
C ALA A 335 12.35 13.86 -22.89
N GLN A 336 12.11 14.50 -21.74
CA GLN A 336 10.89 15.27 -21.48
C GLN A 336 10.80 16.53 -22.35
N ALA A 337 11.93 17.19 -22.63
CA ALA A 337 11.96 18.34 -23.53
C ALA A 337 11.61 17.96 -24.97
N SER A 338 11.98 16.75 -25.41
CA SER A 338 11.70 16.25 -26.76
C SER A 338 10.27 15.69 -26.91
N LEU A 339 9.83 14.88 -25.94
CA LEU A 339 8.59 14.10 -26.04
C LEU A 339 7.42 14.67 -25.25
N GLY A 340 7.70 15.53 -24.27
CA GLY A 340 6.78 15.87 -23.18
C GLY A 340 6.84 14.84 -22.04
N ALA A 341 6.70 15.31 -20.80
CA ALA A 341 6.85 14.47 -19.61
C ALA A 341 5.87 13.28 -19.54
N ALA A 342 4.59 13.52 -19.85
CA ALA A 342 3.56 12.49 -19.83
C ALA A 342 3.87 11.38 -20.86
N ARG A 343 4.14 11.76 -22.11
CA ARG A 343 4.43 10.82 -23.19
C ARG A 343 5.71 10.01 -22.93
N ALA A 344 6.76 10.63 -22.39
CA ALA A 344 7.99 9.93 -22.04
C ALA A 344 7.74 8.85 -20.97
N GLY A 345 6.94 9.17 -19.94
CA GLY A 345 6.51 8.21 -18.92
C GLY A 345 5.69 7.06 -19.49
N GLU A 346 4.64 7.36 -20.27
CA GLU A 346 3.76 6.36 -20.89
C GLU A 346 4.52 5.37 -21.78
N LEU A 347 5.51 5.85 -22.55
CA LEU A 347 6.35 4.98 -23.39
C LEU A 347 7.15 3.98 -22.56
N VAL A 348 7.77 4.44 -21.47
CA VAL A 348 8.54 3.60 -20.54
C VAL A 348 7.62 2.59 -19.84
N GLU A 349 6.49 3.05 -19.33
CA GLU A 349 5.48 2.21 -18.67
C GLU A 349 4.98 1.10 -19.59
N ARG A 350 4.62 1.45 -20.84
CA ARG A 350 4.20 0.48 -21.87
C ARG A 350 5.30 -0.54 -22.18
N ALA A 351 6.54 -0.09 -22.33
CA ALA A 351 7.66 -0.97 -22.63
C ALA A 351 7.90 -1.97 -21.49
N LEU A 352 8.01 -1.49 -20.25
CA LEU A 352 8.22 -2.35 -19.08
C LEU A 352 7.04 -3.30 -18.82
N ALA A 353 5.81 -2.86 -19.06
CA ALA A 353 4.62 -3.70 -18.97
C ALA A 353 4.62 -4.83 -20.02
N THR A 354 4.98 -4.51 -21.26
CA THR A 354 5.10 -5.49 -22.37
C THR A 354 6.17 -6.53 -22.08
N ILE A 355 7.33 -6.08 -21.57
CA ILE A 355 8.44 -6.94 -21.16
C ILE A 355 8.02 -7.85 -20.01
N ALA A 356 7.34 -7.31 -18.99
CA ALA A 356 6.84 -8.09 -17.86
C ALA A 356 5.89 -9.20 -18.33
N GLN A 357 4.89 -8.86 -19.14
CA GLN A 357 3.89 -9.82 -19.63
C GLN A 357 4.56 -10.95 -20.41
N THR A 358 5.49 -10.62 -21.30
CA THR A 358 6.21 -11.61 -22.13
C THR A 358 7.08 -12.52 -21.28
N LEU A 359 7.95 -11.96 -20.42
CA LEU A 359 8.90 -12.75 -19.65
C LEU A 359 8.23 -13.58 -18.54
N VAL A 360 7.11 -13.12 -17.97
CA VAL A 360 6.31 -13.91 -17.02
C VAL A 360 5.69 -15.13 -17.70
N ALA A 361 5.19 -14.98 -18.92
CA ALA A 361 4.69 -16.10 -19.74
C ALA A 361 5.81 -17.08 -20.12
N GLU A 362 7.07 -16.61 -20.23
CA GLU A 362 8.25 -17.41 -20.53
C GLU A 362 8.95 -18.01 -19.29
N GLY A 363 8.40 -17.84 -18.08
CA GLY A 363 8.87 -18.52 -16.88
C GLY A 363 9.48 -17.64 -15.80
N VAL A 364 9.51 -16.30 -15.95
CA VAL A 364 9.79 -15.39 -14.82
C VAL A 364 8.71 -15.58 -13.76
N GLY A 365 9.13 -15.97 -12.56
CA GLY A 365 8.22 -16.20 -11.43
C GLY A 365 8.56 -15.39 -10.18
N ARG A 366 9.65 -14.62 -10.21
CA ARG A 366 10.05 -13.69 -9.16
C ARG A 366 10.30 -12.33 -9.79
N LEU A 367 9.38 -11.39 -9.61
CA LEU A 367 9.39 -10.10 -10.29
C LEU A 367 9.40 -8.96 -9.28
N LEU A 368 10.44 -8.14 -9.32
CA LEU A 368 10.56 -6.90 -8.56
C LEU A 368 10.32 -5.72 -9.51
N VAL A 369 9.42 -4.81 -9.15
CA VAL A 369 9.11 -3.61 -9.94
C VAL A 369 9.36 -2.36 -9.12
N ALA A 370 10.13 -1.42 -9.65
CA ALA A 370 10.48 -0.16 -8.99
C ALA A 370 9.89 1.07 -9.71
N GLY A 371 9.04 1.81 -8.99
CA GLY A 371 8.30 2.99 -9.47
C GLY A 371 6.80 2.78 -9.38
N GLY A 372 6.06 3.75 -8.84
CA GLY A 372 4.62 3.58 -8.57
C GLY A 372 3.80 3.39 -9.85
N GLU A 373 4.06 4.24 -10.84
CA GLU A 373 3.45 4.23 -12.15
C GLU A 373 3.86 2.96 -12.92
N THR A 374 5.14 2.60 -12.86
CA THR A 374 5.67 1.34 -13.43
C THR A 374 5.02 0.11 -12.80
N SER A 375 4.88 0.06 -11.47
CA SER A 375 4.19 -1.00 -10.77
C SER A 375 2.72 -1.08 -11.21
N GLY A 376 2.03 0.05 -11.34
CA GLY A 376 0.66 0.10 -11.84
C GLY A 376 0.51 -0.46 -13.26
N ALA A 377 1.38 -0.03 -14.18
CA ALA A 377 1.37 -0.49 -15.57
C ALA A 377 1.64 -2.01 -15.66
N VAL A 378 2.63 -2.52 -14.92
CA VAL A 378 2.97 -3.95 -14.90
C VAL A 378 1.85 -4.79 -14.28
N VAL A 379 1.32 -4.41 -13.12
CA VAL A 379 0.20 -5.11 -12.44
C VAL A 379 -1.02 -5.17 -13.36
N SER A 380 -1.35 -4.06 -14.03
CA SER A 380 -2.47 -4.01 -14.98
C SER A 380 -2.23 -4.91 -16.19
N ALA A 381 -1.04 -4.89 -16.80
CA ALA A 381 -0.73 -5.71 -17.97
C ALA A 381 -0.70 -7.22 -17.67
N LEU A 382 -0.33 -7.59 -16.44
CA LEU A 382 -0.37 -8.96 -15.96
C LEU A 382 -1.78 -9.41 -15.53
N GLY A 383 -2.77 -8.52 -15.52
CA GLY A 383 -4.14 -8.83 -15.11
C GLY A 383 -4.26 -9.19 -13.62
N VAL A 384 -3.38 -8.63 -12.78
CA VAL A 384 -3.33 -8.94 -11.35
C VAL A 384 -4.49 -8.26 -10.64
N GLY A 385 -5.48 -9.06 -10.24
CA GLY A 385 -6.64 -8.60 -9.46
C GLY A 385 -6.46 -8.71 -7.95
N GLU A 386 -5.54 -9.56 -7.48
CA GLU A 386 -5.29 -9.81 -6.05
C GLU A 386 -3.83 -10.13 -5.76
N LEU A 387 -3.39 -9.81 -4.55
CA LEU A 387 -2.05 -10.01 -4.03
C LEU A 387 -2.15 -10.57 -2.60
N ARG A 388 -1.72 -11.81 -2.40
CA ARG A 388 -1.50 -12.34 -1.06
C ARG A 388 -0.24 -11.69 -0.49
N ILE A 389 -0.35 -11.10 0.69
CA ILE A 389 0.76 -10.36 1.29
C ILE A 389 1.65 -11.30 2.08
N GLY A 390 2.94 -11.22 1.79
CA GLY A 390 3.98 -11.98 2.47
C GLY A 390 4.78 -11.15 3.44
N GLU A 391 5.95 -11.67 3.76
CA GLU A 391 6.90 -11.02 4.64
C GLU A 391 7.52 -9.75 4.05
N GLN A 392 7.93 -8.86 4.95
CA GLN A 392 8.53 -7.57 4.63
C GLN A 392 9.96 -7.74 4.14
N ILE A 393 10.30 -7.11 3.00
CA ILE A 393 11.69 -6.98 2.53
C ILE A 393 12.34 -5.77 3.20
N ASP A 394 11.65 -4.63 3.09
CA ASP A 394 11.98 -3.35 3.71
C ASP A 394 10.69 -2.65 4.18
N PRO A 395 10.78 -1.64 5.06
CA PRO A 395 9.61 -0.87 5.51
C PRO A 395 8.71 -0.45 4.34
N GLY A 396 7.45 -0.91 4.37
CA GLY A 396 6.45 -0.63 3.33
C GLY A 396 6.53 -1.47 2.05
N VAL A 397 7.51 -2.37 1.89
CA VAL A 397 7.66 -3.20 0.69
C VAL A 397 7.77 -4.69 1.06
N PRO A 398 6.66 -5.44 1.04
CA PRO A 398 6.66 -6.88 1.21
C PRO A 398 6.82 -7.63 -0.11
N TRP A 399 7.18 -8.91 -0.02
CA TRP A 399 6.85 -9.85 -1.09
C TRP A 399 5.35 -10.12 -1.11
N THR A 400 4.82 -10.36 -2.30
CA THR A 400 3.42 -10.71 -2.51
C THR A 400 3.32 -11.86 -3.50
N GLN A 401 2.19 -12.57 -3.53
CA GLN A 401 1.93 -13.61 -4.52
C GLN A 401 0.56 -13.49 -5.15
N THR A 402 0.50 -13.84 -6.43
CA THR A 402 -0.75 -13.88 -7.19
C THR A 402 -0.75 -15.03 -8.17
N GLN A 403 -1.93 -15.59 -8.44
CA GLN A 403 -2.09 -16.60 -9.46
C GLN A 403 -2.22 -15.92 -10.82
N VAL A 404 -1.32 -16.25 -11.75
CA VAL A 404 -1.39 -15.76 -13.13
C VAL A 404 -1.84 -16.88 -14.04
N ALA A 405 -2.73 -16.57 -15.00
CA ALA A 405 -3.22 -17.54 -15.96
C ALA A 405 -2.05 -18.16 -16.75
N GLY A 406 -2.08 -19.49 -16.92
CA GLY A 406 -1.03 -20.23 -17.64
C GLY A 406 0.20 -20.60 -16.81
N ARG A 407 0.27 -20.20 -15.53
CA ARG A 407 1.33 -20.66 -14.61
C ARG A 407 0.80 -21.69 -13.61
N GLU A 408 1.60 -22.71 -13.30
CA GLU A 408 1.27 -23.68 -12.24
C GLU A 408 1.54 -23.08 -10.84
N ALA A 409 2.69 -22.43 -10.67
CA ALA A 409 3.07 -21.78 -9.43
C ALA A 409 2.75 -20.27 -9.45
N PRO A 410 2.40 -19.68 -8.29
CA PRO A 410 2.09 -18.26 -8.21
C PRO A 410 3.30 -17.40 -8.60
N LEU A 411 3.01 -16.22 -9.14
CA LEU A 411 4.02 -15.20 -9.40
C LEU A 411 4.32 -14.46 -8.09
N SER A 412 5.58 -14.44 -7.67
CA SER A 412 6.04 -13.61 -6.56
C SER A 412 6.34 -12.20 -7.07
N LEU A 413 5.73 -11.19 -6.44
CA LEU A 413 5.83 -9.78 -6.81
C LEU A 413 6.32 -8.92 -5.64
N ALA A 414 7.28 -8.04 -5.89
CA ALA A 414 7.65 -6.96 -4.98
C ALA A 414 7.46 -5.61 -5.69
N LEU A 415 6.54 -4.78 -5.19
CA LEU A 415 6.19 -3.49 -5.78
C LEU A 415 6.78 -2.36 -4.92
N LYS A 416 7.85 -1.74 -5.40
CA LYS A 416 8.63 -0.76 -4.66
C LYS A 416 8.34 0.65 -5.15
N SER A 417 7.80 1.50 -4.28
CA SER A 417 7.72 2.94 -4.55
C SER A 417 9.13 3.53 -4.73
N GLY A 418 9.24 4.61 -5.51
CA GLY A 418 10.52 5.18 -5.92
C GLY A 418 11.48 5.46 -4.76
N ASN A 419 11.01 6.06 -3.66
CA ASN A 419 11.88 6.48 -2.54
C ASN A 419 12.16 5.39 -1.50
N PHE A 420 11.65 4.17 -1.68
CA PHE A 420 11.70 3.13 -0.65
C PHE A 420 12.89 2.19 -0.81
N GLY A 421 13.29 1.58 0.29
CA GLY A 421 14.29 0.51 0.36
C GLY A 421 15.74 0.97 0.43
N GLY A 422 16.60 0.10 0.98
CA GLY A 422 18.04 0.29 1.05
C GLY A 422 18.73 0.30 -0.32
N VAL A 423 20.02 0.67 -0.35
CA VAL A 423 20.82 0.69 -1.59
C VAL A 423 21.00 -0.71 -2.21
N ASP A 424 20.93 -1.75 -1.39
CA ASP A 424 21.08 -3.16 -1.77
C ASP A 424 19.76 -3.85 -2.16
N PHE A 425 18.65 -3.11 -2.16
CA PHE A 425 17.29 -3.65 -2.22
C PHE A 425 17.07 -4.63 -3.39
N PHE A 426 17.57 -4.33 -4.60
CA PHE A 426 17.38 -5.18 -5.78
C PHE A 426 18.07 -6.54 -5.70
N ILE A 427 19.04 -6.71 -4.79
CA ILE A 427 19.73 -7.98 -4.56
C ILE A 427 19.11 -8.67 -3.35
N ARG A 428 19.10 -7.96 -2.20
CA ARG A 428 18.61 -8.48 -0.92
C ARG A 428 17.17 -8.98 -1.00
N ALA A 429 16.31 -8.37 -1.81
CA ALA A 429 14.94 -8.84 -2.00
C ALA A 429 14.85 -10.32 -2.39
N PHE A 430 15.73 -10.79 -3.29
CA PHE A 430 15.71 -12.18 -3.74
C PHE A 430 16.38 -13.14 -2.74
N GLU A 431 17.38 -12.66 -1.99
CA GLU A 431 17.98 -13.42 -0.87
C GLU A 431 16.92 -13.74 0.18
N VAL A 432 16.19 -12.71 0.62
CA VAL A 432 15.06 -12.85 1.57
C VAL A 432 14.01 -13.83 1.05
N LEU A 433 13.66 -13.77 -0.23
CA LEU A 433 12.67 -14.68 -0.83
C LEU A 433 13.14 -16.15 -0.84
N ASN A 434 14.44 -16.36 -1.07
CA ASN A 434 15.03 -17.69 -1.11
C ASN A 434 15.13 -18.28 0.31
N GLU A 435 15.54 -17.49 1.30
CA GLU A 435 15.58 -17.90 2.72
C GLU A 435 14.19 -18.33 3.22
N GLN A 436 13.14 -17.58 2.85
CA GLN A 436 11.75 -17.92 3.14
C GLN A 436 11.31 -19.24 2.49
N SER A 437 11.81 -19.52 1.29
CA SER A 437 11.51 -20.75 0.57
C SER A 437 12.27 -21.95 1.15
N ALA A 438 13.51 -21.75 1.61
CA ALA A 438 14.38 -22.79 2.18
C ALA A 438 13.99 -23.19 3.61
N ALA A 439 13.64 -22.23 4.48
CA ALA A 439 13.14 -22.50 5.84
C ALA A 439 11.89 -23.39 5.87
N ARG A 440 11.21 -23.54 4.72
CA ARG A 440 10.08 -24.47 4.54
C ARG A 440 10.50 -25.91 4.25
N GLU A 441 11.61 -26.14 3.53
CA GLU A 441 12.07 -27.50 3.21
C GLU A 441 12.65 -28.20 4.45
N GLU A 442 13.26 -27.45 5.36
CA GLU A 442 13.85 -27.98 6.60
C GLU A 442 12.81 -28.24 7.71
N GLY A 443 11.63 -27.64 7.62
CA GLY A 443 10.54 -27.77 8.60
C GLY A 443 9.36 -28.65 8.17
N ALA A 444 9.49 -29.38 7.05
CA ALA A 444 8.44 -30.24 6.48
C ALA A 444 8.56 -31.71 6.91
#